data_AF-A0A2K0W3E2-F1
#
_entry.id   AF-A0A2K0W3E2-F1
#
_cell.length_a   1.000
_cell.length_b   1.000
_cell.length_c   1.000
_cell.angle_alpha   90.00
_cell.angle_beta   90.00
_cell.angle_gamma   90.00
#
_symmetry.space_group_name_H-M   'P 1'
#
loop_
_entity.id
_entity.type
_entity.pdbx_description
1 polymer ?
#
loop_
_entity_poly.entity_id
_entity_poly.type
_entity_poly.pdbx_seq_one_letter_code
_entity_poly.pdbx_strand_id
1 'polypeptide(L)'
;MGLACIIESRHQLAGLETTQWHLVKFRDWMDIPYAEAVEGRYPHVPNCVEIATMSSEERQKLIRDYLAASKGTEAEAVAISLYRIFNNSVRFFTGEADPLEVLMADNILMRMYDFTNNADHLHFLTLLGHKKPTMRVLEIGAGTGGTTATILPALRSDQGERMYGTYVYSDISAGFFMGAKERFRDYHAIEYSVLDITQDPISQGFEEGSFDLIMSSNCLHATPDLAKTLSNVRKLLHPEGRLFLMELSPESSKSVNYIMGPLVGWWLSEDGRENEPYVSAGI
;
A
#
# COMPACT_ATOMS: atom_id res chain seq x y z
N MET A 1 -12.29 0.91 -15.81
CA MET A 1 -10.87 1.09 -16.20
C MET A 1 -9.97 -0.05 -15.74
N GLY A 2 -9.82 -0.31 -14.43
CA GLY A 2 -8.85 -1.31 -13.92
C GLY A 2 -8.96 -2.70 -14.55
N LEU A 3 -10.17 -3.28 -14.62
CA LEU A 3 -10.40 -4.57 -15.28
C LEU A 3 -9.98 -4.57 -16.77
N ALA A 4 -10.25 -3.48 -17.49
CA ALA A 4 -9.85 -3.37 -18.89
C ALA A 4 -8.32 -3.34 -19.04
N CYS A 5 -7.60 -2.64 -18.16
CA CYS A 5 -6.13 -2.65 -18.13
C CYS A 5 -5.58 -4.05 -17.84
N ILE A 6 -6.14 -4.77 -16.87
CA ILE A 6 -5.75 -6.14 -16.52
C ILE A 6 -5.88 -7.06 -17.74
N ILE A 7 -7.06 -7.08 -18.38
CA ILE A 7 -7.34 -8.00 -19.49
C ILE A 7 -6.50 -7.65 -20.73
N GLU A 8 -6.32 -6.36 -21.01
CA GLU A 8 -5.49 -5.95 -22.14
C GLU A 8 -4.01 -6.25 -21.91
N SER A 9 -3.47 -5.99 -20.71
CA SER A 9 -2.11 -6.38 -20.38
C SER A 9 -1.91 -7.89 -20.40
N ARG A 10 -2.88 -8.68 -19.94
CA ARG A 10 -2.83 -10.14 -20.06
C ARG A 10 -2.60 -10.57 -21.51
N HIS A 11 -3.31 -9.98 -22.46
CA HIS A 11 -3.10 -10.27 -23.89
C HIS A 11 -1.74 -9.78 -24.40
N GLN A 12 -1.29 -8.59 -23.99
CA GLN A 12 0.02 -8.04 -24.41
C GLN A 12 1.20 -8.85 -23.88
N LEU A 13 1.06 -9.43 -22.68
CA LEU A 13 2.10 -10.20 -22.01
C LEU A 13 2.06 -11.70 -22.35
N ALA A 14 1.04 -12.15 -23.08
CA ALA A 14 0.89 -13.55 -23.48
C ALA A 14 2.10 -14.00 -24.32
N GLY A 15 2.82 -15.01 -23.83
CA GLY A 15 4.00 -15.56 -24.50
C GLY A 15 5.29 -14.73 -24.35
N LEU A 16 5.27 -13.61 -23.63
CA LEU A 16 6.51 -12.90 -23.29
C LEU A 16 7.26 -13.62 -22.16
N GLU A 17 8.56 -13.79 -22.35
CA GLU A 17 9.47 -14.33 -21.35
C GLU A 17 10.18 -13.19 -20.61
N THR A 18 10.51 -13.43 -19.34
CA THR A 18 11.29 -12.50 -18.51
C THR A 18 12.11 -13.30 -17.50
N THR A 19 13.29 -12.79 -17.15
CA THR A 19 14.14 -13.37 -16.10
C THR A 19 13.71 -12.96 -14.70
N GLN A 20 12.78 -12.01 -14.58
CA GLN A 20 12.28 -11.51 -13.30
C GLN A 20 11.11 -12.36 -12.81
N TRP A 21 11.35 -13.21 -11.81
CA TRP A 21 10.36 -14.17 -11.29
C TRP A 21 9.03 -13.52 -10.83
N HIS A 22 9.08 -12.31 -10.29
CA HIS A 22 7.89 -11.62 -9.77
C HIS A 22 7.00 -11.10 -10.91
N LEU A 23 7.58 -10.75 -12.06
CA LEU A 23 6.81 -10.39 -13.25
C LEU A 23 6.09 -11.61 -13.85
N VAL A 24 6.68 -12.81 -13.74
CA VAL A 24 5.99 -14.07 -14.08
C VAL A 24 4.75 -14.24 -13.20
N LYS A 25 4.89 -14.10 -11.87
CA LYS A 25 3.73 -14.12 -10.95
C LYS A 25 2.68 -13.07 -11.31
N PHE A 26 3.10 -11.85 -11.63
CA PHE A 26 2.20 -10.77 -12.04
C PHE A 26 1.39 -11.11 -13.30
N ARG A 27 2.04 -11.68 -14.33
CA ARG A 27 1.36 -12.13 -15.56
C ARG A 27 0.36 -13.23 -15.24
N ASP A 28 0.79 -14.26 -14.53
CA ASP A 28 -0.02 -15.45 -14.24
C ASP A 28 -1.21 -15.09 -13.33
N TRP A 29 -1.02 -14.15 -12.40
CA TRP A 29 -2.10 -13.60 -11.57
C TRP A 29 -3.24 -13.01 -12.41
N MET A 30 -2.97 -12.41 -13.59
CA MET A 30 -4.01 -11.81 -14.43
C MET A 30 -5.00 -12.83 -15.01
N ASP A 31 -4.69 -14.13 -14.99
CA ASP A 31 -5.62 -15.17 -15.39
C ASP A 31 -6.82 -15.28 -14.44
N ILE A 32 -6.61 -15.01 -13.14
CA ILE A 32 -7.67 -15.04 -12.11
C ILE A 32 -8.77 -14.00 -12.39
N PRO A 33 -8.49 -12.68 -12.43
CA PRO A 33 -9.51 -11.68 -12.69
C PRO A 33 -10.12 -11.79 -14.09
N TYR A 34 -9.38 -12.31 -15.08
CA TYR A 34 -9.93 -12.60 -16.40
C TYR A 34 -10.98 -13.71 -16.34
N ALA A 35 -10.68 -14.84 -15.71
CA ALA A 35 -11.62 -15.96 -15.55
C ALA A 35 -12.88 -15.52 -14.79
N GLU A 36 -12.71 -14.78 -13.68
CA GLU A 36 -13.84 -14.21 -12.92
C GLU A 36 -14.70 -13.28 -13.78
N ALA A 37 -14.10 -12.45 -14.62
CA ALA A 37 -14.84 -11.52 -15.48
C ALA A 37 -15.63 -12.24 -16.58
N VAL A 38 -15.04 -13.27 -17.22
CA VAL A 38 -15.73 -14.09 -18.23
C VAL A 38 -16.93 -14.82 -17.63
N GLU A 39 -16.83 -15.25 -16.38
CA GLU A 39 -17.93 -15.91 -15.66
C GLU A 39 -18.95 -14.93 -15.04
N GLY A 40 -18.74 -13.62 -15.18
CA GLY A 40 -19.62 -12.60 -14.59
C GLY A 40 -19.51 -12.48 -13.07
N ARG A 41 -18.42 -12.97 -12.48
CA ARG A 41 -18.16 -12.99 -11.03
C ARG A 41 -17.18 -11.92 -10.54
N TYR A 42 -16.61 -11.12 -11.45
CA TYR A 42 -15.66 -10.08 -11.04
C TYR A 42 -16.35 -9.02 -10.16
N PRO A 43 -15.82 -8.75 -8.95
CA PRO A 43 -16.51 -7.94 -7.96
C PRO A 43 -16.64 -6.48 -8.40
N HIS A 44 -17.79 -5.87 -8.05
CA HIS A 44 -18.07 -4.44 -8.23
C HIS A 44 -18.01 -3.90 -9.68
N VAL A 45 -17.95 -4.76 -10.70
CA VAL A 45 -17.96 -4.36 -12.12
C VAL A 45 -19.12 -5.06 -12.84
N PRO A 46 -20.32 -4.43 -12.92
CA PRO A 46 -21.52 -5.06 -13.47
C PRO A 46 -21.39 -5.52 -14.93
N ASN A 47 -20.58 -4.83 -15.73
CA ASN A 47 -20.32 -5.13 -17.14
C ASN A 47 -19.00 -5.90 -17.34
N CYS A 48 -18.55 -6.68 -16.36
CA CYS A 48 -17.27 -7.39 -16.42
C CYS A 48 -17.18 -8.36 -17.60
N VAL A 49 -18.26 -9.08 -17.93
CA VAL A 49 -18.30 -9.99 -19.09
C VAL A 49 -18.05 -9.22 -20.39
N GLU A 50 -18.74 -8.10 -20.59
CA GLU A 50 -18.58 -7.25 -21.77
C GLU A 50 -17.13 -6.77 -21.90
N ILE A 51 -16.54 -6.27 -20.81
CA ILE A 51 -15.13 -5.84 -20.77
C ILE A 51 -14.17 -6.99 -21.13
N ALA A 52 -14.46 -8.20 -20.67
CA ALA A 52 -13.64 -9.37 -20.95
C ALA A 52 -13.73 -9.85 -22.39
N THR A 53 -14.88 -9.72 -23.03
CA THR A 53 -15.14 -10.27 -24.38
C THR A 53 -15.01 -9.25 -25.52
N MET A 54 -15.00 -7.95 -25.24
CA MET A 54 -14.87 -6.93 -26.29
C MET A 54 -13.51 -7.00 -27.01
N SER A 55 -13.36 -6.34 -28.15
CA SER A 55 -12.09 -6.33 -28.90
C SER A 55 -10.98 -5.56 -28.16
N SER A 56 -9.73 -5.80 -28.54
CA SER A 56 -8.57 -5.04 -28.04
C SER A 56 -8.71 -3.55 -28.32
N GLU A 57 -9.18 -3.17 -29.51
CA GLU A 57 -9.40 -1.77 -29.88
C GLU A 57 -10.45 -1.10 -28.98
N GLU A 58 -11.57 -1.77 -28.72
CA GLU A 58 -12.62 -1.29 -27.82
C GLU A 58 -12.12 -1.16 -26.37
N ARG A 59 -11.40 -2.17 -25.84
CA ARG A 59 -10.81 -2.09 -24.49
C ARG A 59 -9.84 -0.92 -24.37
N GLN A 60 -8.95 -0.74 -25.34
CA GLN A 60 -7.98 0.35 -25.30
C GLN A 60 -8.66 1.72 -25.40
N LYS A 61 -9.73 1.82 -26.21
CA LYS A 61 -10.56 3.04 -26.25
C LYS A 61 -11.20 3.29 -24.88
N LEU A 62 -11.79 2.26 -24.25
CA LEU A 62 -12.39 2.36 -22.92
C LEU A 62 -11.38 2.85 -21.86
N ILE A 63 -10.15 2.33 -21.88
CA ILE A 63 -9.06 2.77 -21.00
C ILE A 63 -8.78 4.26 -21.17
N ARG A 64 -8.63 4.74 -22.42
CA ARG A 64 -8.36 6.15 -22.71
C ARG A 64 -9.53 7.07 -22.31
N ASP A 65 -10.76 6.64 -22.58
CA ASP A 65 -11.96 7.40 -22.24
C ASP A 65 -12.09 7.57 -20.71
N TYR A 66 -11.88 6.51 -19.93
CA TYR A 66 -11.89 6.60 -18.47
C TYR A 66 -10.74 7.42 -17.91
N LEU A 67 -9.54 7.32 -18.50
CA LEU A 67 -8.41 8.17 -18.11
C LEU A 67 -8.77 9.65 -18.30
N ALA A 68 -9.34 10.01 -19.46
CA ALA A 68 -9.77 11.38 -19.74
C ALA A 68 -10.88 11.84 -18.79
N ALA A 69 -11.87 10.97 -18.53
CA ALA A 69 -12.98 11.26 -17.61
C ALA A 69 -12.54 11.39 -16.14
N SER A 70 -11.44 10.75 -15.74
CA SER A 70 -10.94 10.82 -14.36
C SER A 70 -10.25 12.16 -14.04
N LYS A 71 -9.90 12.94 -15.06
CA LYS A 71 -9.13 14.18 -14.91
C LYS A 71 -9.85 15.15 -13.99
N GLY A 72 -9.12 15.64 -12.97
CA GLY A 72 -9.67 16.56 -11.96
C GLY A 72 -10.62 15.92 -10.93
N THR A 73 -10.79 14.60 -10.94
CA THR A 73 -11.51 13.86 -9.88
C THR A 73 -10.53 13.30 -8.86
N GLU A 74 -11.02 12.89 -7.68
CA GLU A 74 -10.20 12.23 -6.65
C GLU A 74 -9.55 10.94 -7.18
N ALA A 75 -10.22 10.24 -8.11
CA ALA A 75 -9.74 9.00 -8.71
C ALA A 75 -8.66 9.20 -9.81
N GLU A 76 -8.32 10.44 -10.15
CA GLU A 76 -7.32 10.76 -11.19
C GLU A 76 -6.00 10.05 -10.95
N ALA A 77 -5.53 10.01 -9.69
CA ALA A 77 -4.25 9.40 -9.34
C ALA A 77 -4.23 7.88 -9.61
N VAL A 78 -5.32 7.20 -9.28
CA VAL A 78 -5.49 5.77 -9.54
C VAL A 78 -5.58 5.49 -11.05
N ALA A 79 -6.33 6.31 -11.78
CA ALA A 79 -6.47 6.17 -13.23
C ALA A 79 -5.13 6.36 -13.97
N ILE A 80 -4.35 7.38 -13.60
CA ILE A 80 -3.00 7.58 -14.15
C ILE A 80 -2.10 6.39 -13.81
N SER A 81 -2.15 5.88 -12.57
CA SER A 81 -1.34 4.72 -12.16
C SER A 81 -1.68 3.47 -12.97
N LEU A 82 -2.97 3.15 -13.11
CA LEU A 82 -3.47 2.06 -13.97
C LEU A 82 -2.96 2.21 -15.41
N TYR A 83 -3.09 3.41 -15.98
CA TYR A 83 -2.65 3.68 -17.35
C TYR A 83 -1.14 3.53 -17.52
N ARG A 84 -0.35 4.00 -16.55
CA ARG A 84 1.11 3.91 -16.59
C ARG A 84 1.59 2.46 -16.56
N ILE A 85 0.98 1.61 -15.73
CA ILE A 85 1.29 0.18 -15.72
C ILE A 85 0.89 -0.47 -17.03
N PHE A 86 -0.33 -0.22 -17.51
CA PHE A 86 -0.81 -0.72 -18.80
C PHE A 86 0.14 -0.35 -19.94
N ASN A 87 0.47 0.94 -20.09
CA ASN A 87 1.26 1.47 -21.19
C ASN A 87 2.74 1.06 -21.16
N ASN A 88 3.26 0.60 -20.01
CA ASN A 88 4.64 0.14 -19.87
C ASN A 88 4.77 -1.37 -19.59
N SER A 89 3.66 -2.11 -19.55
CA SER A 89 3.64 -3.53 -19.17
C SER A 89 4.65 -4.37 -19.94
N VAL A 90 4.71 -4.26 -21.28
CA VAL A 90 5.70 -4.95 -22.11
C VAL A 90 7.14 -4.51 -21.78
N ARG A 91 7.36 -3.20 -21.57
CA ARG A 91 8.69 -2.64 -21.25
C ARG A 91 9.23 -3.12 -19.91
N PHE A 92 8.36 -3.44 -18.95
CA PHE A 92 8.78 -4.07 -17.70
C PHE A 92 9.34 -5.47 -17.96
N PHE A 93 8.71 -6.25 -18.84
CA PHE A 93 9.13 -7.61 -19.16
C PHE A 93 10.42 -7.64 -19.98
N THR A 94 10.62 -6.66 -20.88
CA THR A 94 11.85 -6.52 -21.66
C THR A 94 13.00 -5.84 -20.92
N GLY A 95 12.74 -5.29 -19.71
CA GLY A 95 13.74 -4.57 -18.91
C GLY A 95 14.03 -3.14 -19.41
N GLU A 96 13.19 -2.59 -20.30
CA GLU A 96 13.31 -1.24 -20.84
C GLU A 96 12.73 -0.14 -19.94
N ALA A 97 12.03 -0.52 -18.88
CA ALA A 97 11.48 0.39 -17.87
C ALA A 97 11.49 -0.27 -16.49
N ASP A 98 11.79 0.51 -15.46
CA ASP A 98 11.63 0.09 -14.07
C ASP A 98 10.21 0.46 -13.58
N PRO A 99 9.43 -0.49 -13.01
CA PRO A 99 8.07 -0.19 -12.58
C PRO A 99 7.99 0.81 -11.42
N LEU A 100 8.96 0.80 -10.50
CA LEU A 100 8.98 1.74 -9.37
C LEU A 100 9.26 3.15 -9.86
N GLU A 101 10.23 3.35 -10.75
CA GLU A 101 10.51 4.65 -11.36
C GLU A 101 9.27 5.22 -12.07
N VAL A 102 8.52 4.39 -12.81
CA VAL A 102 7.28 4.78 -13.49
C VAL A 102 6.20 5.26 -12.50
N LEU A 103 6.07 4.61 -11.35
CA LEU A 103 5.12 4.99 -10.30
C LEU A 103 5.61 6.16 -9.42
N MET A 104 6.91 6.38 -9.31
CA MET A 104 7.46 7.51 -8.56
C MET A 104 7.40 8.83 -9.32
N ALA A 105 7.37 8.79 -10.65
CA ALA A 105 7.28 9.99 -11.48
C ALA A 105 6.05 10.85 -11.12
N ASP A 106 6.25 12.16 -11.05
CA ASP A 106 5.22 13.17 -10.71
C ASP A 106 4.47 12.91 -9.39
N ASN A 107 5.12 12.19 -8.46
CA ASN A 107 4.55 11.84 -7.16
C ASN A 107 3.23 11.04 -7.24
N ILE A 108 3.00 10.30 -8.33
CA ILE A 108 1.70 9.65 -8.56
C ILE A 108 1.42 8.54 -7.54
N LEU A 109 2.45 7.80 -7.12
CA LEU A 109 2.30 6.75 -6.11
C LEU A 109 1.82 7.31 -4.77
N MET A 110 2.35 8.46 -4.33
CA MET A 110 1.90 9.12 -3.10
C MET A 110 0.44 9.56 -3.21
N ARG A 111 0.05 10.21 -4.32
CA ARG A 111 -1.34 10.62 -4.56
C ARG A 111 -2.30 9.42 -4.62
N MET A 112 -1.82 8.28 -5.12
CA MET A 112 -2.57 7.02 -5.13
C MET A 112 -2.80 6.52 -3.70
N TYR A 113 -1.75 6.51 -2.86
CA TYR A 113 -1.89 6.16 -1.45
C TYR A 113 -2.84 7.08 -0.69
N ASP A 114 -2.75 8.39 -0.91
CA ASP A 114 -3.68 9.37 -0.29
C ASP A 114 -5.14 9.06 -0.66
N PHE A 115 -5.39 8.63 -1.91
CA PHE A 115 -6.72 8.22 -2.35
C PHE A 115 -7.17 6.87 -1.78
N THR A 116 -6.26 5.91 -1.57
CA THR A 116 -6.64 4.58 -1.03
C THR A 116 -6.76 4.58 0.49
N ASN A 117 -6.08 5.49 1.18
CA ASN A 117 -6.05 5.59 2.64
C ASN A 117 -7.19 6.47 3.19
N ASN A 118 -8.43 6.10 2.85
CA ASN A 118 -9.64 6.85 3.24
C ASN A 118 -10.26 6.40 4.57
N ALA A 119 -9.55 5.59 5.38
CA ALA A 119 -10.07 5.19 6.68
C ALA A 119 -10.12 6.40 7.61
N ASP A 120 -11.30 6.74 8.14
CA ASP A 120 -11.41 7.77 9.19
C ASP A 120 -10.87 7.22 10.51
N HIS A 121 -9.62 7.59 10.80
CA HIS A 121 -8.88 7.21 12.00
C HIS A 121 -8.70 8.37 12.98
N LEU A 122 -9.08 9.59 12.57
CA LEU A 122 -8.76 10.80 13.30
C LEU A 122 -9.44 10.83 14.67
N HIS A 123 -10.75 10.54 14.69
CA HIS A 123 -11.50 10.54 15.95
C HIS A 123 -10.95 9.53 16.96
N PHE A 124 -10.59 8.34 16.51
CA PHE A 124 -9.98 7.32 17.35
C PHE A 124 -8.64 7.77 17.94
N LEU A 125 -7.77 8.35 17.12
CA LEU A 125 -6.46 8.84 17.55
C LEU A 125 -6.57 10.01 18.53
N THR A 126 -7.47 10.96 18.27
CA THR A 126 -7.72 12.09 19.16
C THR A 126 -8.19 11.61 20.53
N LEU A 127 -9.15 10.67 20.59
CA LEU A 127 -9.59 10.06 21.85
C LEU A 127 -8.46 9.34 22.59
N LEU A 128 -7.59 8.64 21.85
CA LEU A 128 -6.46 7.93 22.44
C LEU A 128 -5.42 8.91 23.00
N GLY A 129 -5.11 9.98 22.27
CA GLY A 129 -4.24 11.06 22.72
C GLY A 129 -4.77 11.74 23.99
N HIS A 130 -6.07 12.04 24.07
CA HIS A 130 -6.68 12.56 25.29
C HIS A 130 -6.58 11.59 26.48
N LYS A 131 -6.77 10.28 26.23
CA LYS A 131 -6.69 9.26 27.27
C LYS A 131 -5.27 9.09 27.81
N LYS A 132 -4.25 9.16 26.96
CA LYS A 132 -2.84 8.99 27.33
C LYS A 132 -1.94 9.97 26.55
N PRO A 133 -1.88 11.26 26.96
CA PRO A 133 -1.13 12.29 26.22
C PRO A 133 0.39 12.13 26.28
N THR A 134 0.89 11.17 27.06
CA THR A 134 2.30 10.80 27.17
C THR A 134 2.62 9.47 26.46
N MET A 135 1.70 8.96 25.63
CA MET A 135 1.87 7.66 24.98
C MET A 135 3.12 7.61 24.10
N ARG A 136 3.75 6.43 24.03
CA ARG A 136 4.80 6.12 23.07
C ARG A 136 4.20 5.49 21.83
N VAL A 137 4.36 6.17 20.69
CA VAL A 137 3.84 5.74 19.39
C VAL A 137 4.99 5.20 18.55
N LEU A 138 4.78 4.07 17.86
CA LEU A 138 5.66 3.57 16.80
C LEU A 138 4.87 3.48 15.51
N GLU A 139 5.38 4.07 14.44
CA GLU A 139 4.87 3.86 13.08
C GLU A 139 5.85 2.95 12.31
N ILE A 140 5.36 1.78 11.89
CA ILE A 140 6.11 0.78 11.13
C ILE A 140 5.81 0.97 9.64
N GLY A 141 6.86 1.20 8.85
CA GLY A 141 6.74 1.39 7.41
C GLY A 141 6.16 2.76 7.07
N ALA A 142 6.63 3.81 7.76
CA ALA A 142 6.13 5.16 7.58
C ALA A 142 6.41 5.72 6.17
N GLY A 143 7.38 5.15 5.43
CA GLY A 143 7.65 5.48 4.03
C GLY A 143 7.95 6.96 3.85
N THR A 144 7.20 7.65 2.99
CA THR A 144 7.28 9.11 2.75
C THR A 144 6.49 9.95 3.76
N GLY A 145 5.85 9.33 4.73
CA GLY A 145 5.08 9.97 5.80
C GLY A 145 3.69 10.41 5.37
N GLY A 146 3.07 9.73 4.42
CA GLY A 146 1.67 9.98 4.03
C GLY A 146 0.74 9.90 5.25
N THR A 147 0.78 8.76 5.94
CA THR A 147 -0.01 8.52 7.14
C THR A 147 0.46 9.35 8.34
N THR A 148 1.77 9.50 8.52
CA THR A 148 2.33 10.40 9.55
C THR A 148 1.75 11.82 9.46
N ALA A 149 1.52 12.33 8.25
CA ALA A 149 0.98 13.66 8.02
C ALA A 149 -0.49 13.83 8.43
N THR A 150 -1.25 12.74 8.57
CA THR A 150 -2.63 12.76 9.11
C THR A 150 -2.66 12.49 10.61
N ILE A 151 -1.78 11.61 11.10
CA ILE A 151 -1.70 11.21 12.52
C ILE A 151 -1.20 12.36 13.40
N LEU A 152 -0.08 13.00 13.03
CA LEU A 152 0.54 14.01 13.88
C LEU A 152 -0.38 15.22 14.18
N PRO A 153 -1.17 15.74 13.21
CA PRO A 153 -2.22 16.72 13.51
C PRO A 153 -3.31 16.19 14.46
N ALA A 154 -3.75 14.95 14.30
CA ALA A 154 -4.81 14.34 15.13
C ALA A 154 -4.40 14.16 16.60
N LEU A 155 -3.09 14.08 16.85
CA LEU A 155 -2.48 14.00 18.18
C LEU A 155 -2.05 15.37 18.72
N ARG A 156 -2.81 16.42 18.41
CA ARG A 156 -2.74 17.74 19.06
C ARG A 156 -4.07 18.09 19.71
N SER A 157 -4.03 18.76 20.86
CA SER A 157 -5.24 19.30 21.50
C SER A 157 -5.79 20.49 20.69
N ASP A 158 -7.01 20.92 21.01
CA ASP A 158 -7.60 22.14 20.41
C ASP A 158 -6.75 23.40 20.65
N GLN A 159 -5.87 23.36 21.66
CA GLN A 159 -4.92 24.44 21.99
C GLN A 159 -3.55 24.26 21.31
N GLY A 160 -3.40 23.23 20.48
CA GLY A 160 -2.17 22.91 19.76
C GLY A 160 -1.13 22.13 20.57
N GLU A 161 -1.46 21.68 21.78
CA GLU A 161 -0.55 20.93 22.64
C GLU A 161 -0.37 19.50 22.12
N ARG A 162 0.85 18.98 22.17
CA ARG A 162 1.17 17.62 21.77
C ARG A 162 0.53 16.60 22.70
N MET A 163 -0.19 15.62 22.15
CA MET A 163 -0.86 14.53 22.89
C MET A 163 -0.14 13.18 22.74
N TYR A 164 1.18 13.21 22.66
CA TYR A 164 2.05 12.03 22.75
C TYR A 164 3.36 12.38 23.45
N GLY A 165 3.99 11.38 24.05
CA GLY A 165 5.32 11.49 24.68
C GLY A 165 6.44 11.42 23.65
N THR A 166 6.43 10.35 22.86
CA THR A 166 7.39 10.08 21.78
C THR A 166 6.68 9.48 20.57
N TYR A 167 7.07 9.88 19.37
CA TYR A 167 6.63 9.29 18.11
C TYR A 167 7.84 8.73 17.36
N VAL A 168 7.95 7.41 17.27
CA VAL A 168 9.02 6.74 16.53
C VAL A 168 8.55 6.53 15.09
N TYR A 169 9.09 7.34 14.19
CA TYR A 169 8.98 7.17 12.75
C TYR A 169 9.97 6.10 12.31
N SER A 170 9.48 4.96 11.79
CA SER A 170 10.35 3.88 11.35
C SER A 170 10.02 3.35 9.96
N ASP A 171 11.07 2.90 9.28
CA ASP A 171 11.00 2.27 7.97
C ASP A 171 12.17 1.29 7.82
N ILE A 172 12.05 0.33 6.89
CA ILE A 172 13.14 -0.60 6.57
C ILE A 172 14.34 0.14 5.95
N SER A 173 14.10 1.32 5.36
CA SER A 173 15.13 2.15 4.74
C SER A 173 15.20 3.55 5.35
N ALA A 174 16.42 3.99 5.68
CA ALA A 174 16.68 5.37 6.07
C ALA A 174 16.50 6.40 4.93
N GLY A 175 16.30 5.95 3.69
CA GLY A 175 16.20 6.79 2.50
C GLY A 175 15.11 7.86 2.59
N PHE A 176 14.06 7.63 3.37
CA PHE A 176 12.96 8.57 3.54
C PHE A 176 13.15 9.59 4.66
N PHE A 177 14.12 9.39 5.56
CA PHE A 177 14.20 10.16 6.81
C PHE A 177 14.56 11.62 6.59
N MET A 178 15.36 11.95 5.57
CA MET A 178 15.71 13.34 5.29
C MET A 178 14.46 14.14 4.87
N GLY A 179 13.68 13.60 3.94
CA GLY A 179 12.42 14.21 3.51
C GLY A 179 11.40 14.30 4.64
N ALA A 180 11.27 13.25 5.45
CA ALA A 180 10.38 13.23 6.61
C ALA A 180 10.78 14.26 7.68
N LYS A 181 12.07 14.40 7.99
CA LYS A 181 12.58 15.42 8.93
C LYS A 181 12.26 16.83 8.50
N GLU A 182 12.39 17.13 7.20
CA GLU A 182 11.99 18.45 6.68
C GLU A 182 10.48 18.63 6.76
N ARG A 183 9.71 17.62 6.34
CA ARG A 183 8.24 17.66 6.32
C ARG A 183 7.62 17.82 7.71
N PHE A 184 8.22 17.21 8.74
CA PHE A 184 7.70 17.18 10.11
C PHE A 184 8.53 18.01 11.08
N ARG A 185 9.33 18.96 10.60
CA ARG A 185 10.20 19.82 11.42
C ARG A 185 9.46 20.61 12.52
N ASP A 186 8.18 20.91 12.30
CA ASP A 186 7.33 21.65 13.25
C ASP A 186 6.66 20.75 14.31
N TYR A 187 7.00 19.46 14.32
CA TYR A 187 6.58 18.50 15.33
C TYR A 187 7.76 18.08 16.20
N HIS A 188 7.53 18.01 17.51
CA HIS A 188 8.56 17.71 18.50
C HIS A 188 8.42 16.31 19.08
N ALA A 189 9.51 15.73 19.57
CA ALA A 189 9.58 14.36 20.08
C ALA A 189 9.28 13.29 19.03
N ILE A 190 9.69 13.55 17.79
CA ILE A 190 9.78 12.53 16.75
C ILE A 190 11.20 11.95 16.74
N GLU A 191 11.28 10.64 16.83
CA GLU A 191 12.51 9.86 16.67
C GLU A 191 12.46 9.13 15.34
N TYR A 192 13.59 9.05 14.63
CA TYR A 192 13.68 8.38 13.33
C TYR A 192 14.59 7.18 13.47
N SER A 193 14.08 5.98 13.21
CA SER A 193 14.83 4.74 13.38
C SER A 193 14.59 3.77 12.25
N VAL A 194 15.63 3.04 11.84
CA VAL A 194 15.46 1.93 10.89
C VAL A 194 14.84 0.75 11.63
N LEU A 195 13.81 0.15 11.06
CA LEU A 195 13.17 -1.06 11.58
C LEU A 195 12.79 -1.99 10.44
N ASP A 196 13.48 -3.14 10.38
CA ASP A 196 13.02 -4.29 9.63
C ASP A 196 12.16 -5.17 10.53
N ILE A 197 10.83 -5.08 10.39
CA ILE A 197 9.89 -5.84 11.23
C ILE A 197 9.92 -7.35 10.95
N THR A 198 10.57 -7.80 9.87
CA THR A 198 10.77 -9.22 9.56
C THR A 198 11.84 -9.87 10.46
N GLN A 199 12.66 -9.05 11.11
CA GLN A 199 13.70 -9.45 12.04
C GLN A 199 13.31 -9.13 13.48
N ASP A 200 14.04 -9.71 14.44
CA ASP A 200 13.79 -9.45 15.86
C ASP A 200 14.04 -7.96 16.19
N PRO A 201 13.03 -7.22 16.67
CA PRO A 201 13.19 -5.77 16.86
C PRO A 201 14.04 -5.43 18.09
N ILE A 202 14.14 -6.33 19.06
CA ILE A 202 15.00 -6.14 20.24
C ILE A 202 16.47 -6.14 19.83
N SER A 203 16.86 -7.05 18.94
CA SER A 203 18.20 -7.06 18.33
C SER A 203 18.53 -5.79 17.53
N GLN A 204 17.51 -5.02 17.11
CA GLN A 204 17.64 -3.76 16.38
C GLN A 204 17.66 -2.52 17.31
N GLY A 205 17.68 -2.72 18.64
CA GLY A 205 17.78 -1.66 19.63
C GLY A 205 16.45 -1.10 20.12
N PHE A 206 15.32 -1.74 19.77
CA PHE A 206 14.02 -1.37 20.33
C PHE A 206 13.78 -2.03 21.69
N GLU A 207 13.08 -1.32 22.56
CA GLU A 207 12.73 -1.79 23.90
C GLU A 207 11.44 -2.63 23.87
N GLU A 208 11.47 -3.80 24.52
CA GLU A 208 10.33 -4.71 24.62
C GLU A 208 9.17 -4.08 25.39
N GLY A 209 7.94 -4.26 24.90
CA GLY A 209 6.72 -3.79 25.57
C GLY A 209 6.65 -2.28 25.79
N SER A 210 7.40 -1.49 25.03
CA SER A 210 7.59 -0.05 25.29
C SER A 210 6.61 0.86 24.55
N PHE A 211 5.83 0.34 23.60
CA PHE A 211 4.92 1.16 22.78
C PHE A 211 3.46 0.97 23.19
N ASP A 212 2.79 2.09 23.42
CA ASP A 212 1.37 2.15 23.76
C ASP A 212 0.47 2.07 22.51
N LEU A 213 1.00 2.56 21.39
CA LEU A 213 0.36 2.51 20.10
C LEU A 213 1.42 2.10 19.07
N ILE A 214 1.18 1.00 18.37
CA ILE A 214 1.91 0.66 17.16
C ILE A 214 0.96 0.86 15.99
N MET A 215 1.41 1.57 14.97
CA MET A 215 0.67 1.86 13.75
C MET A 215 1.41 1.27 12.56
N SER A 216 0.66 0.77 11.59
CA SER A 216 1.21 0.42 10.28
C SER A 216 0.14 0.60 9.21
N SER A 217 0.50 1.28 8.12
CA SER A 217 -0.37 1.55 6.99
C SER A 217 0.23 0.90 5.75
N ASN A 218 -0.46 -0.10 5.20
CA ASN A 218 -0.13 -0.74 3.92
C ASN A 218 1.33 -1.22 3.86
N CYS A 219 1.82 -1.81 4.95
CA CYS A 219 3.23 -2.24 5.07
C CYS A 219 3.37 -3.68 5.53
N LEU A 220 2.60 -4.13 6.54
CA LEU A 220 2.83 -5.47 7.11
C LEU A 220 2.52 -6.58 6.10
N HIS A 221 1.57 -6.36 5.19
CA HIS A 221 1.30 -7.29 4.09
C HIS A 221 2.52 -7.56 3.20
N ALA A 222 3.45 -6.62 3.07
CA ALA A 222 4.66 -6.76 2.25
C ALA A 222 5.77 -7.58 2.92
N THR A 223 5.47 -8.25 4.05
CA THR A 223 6.42 -9.13 4.74
C THR A 223 6.24 -10.60 4.33
N PRO A 224 7.30 -11.43 4.37
CA PRO A 224 7.21 -12.83 3.94
C PRO A 224 6.26 -13.70 4.78
N ASP A 225 6.25 -13.48 6.09
CA ASP A 225 5.48 -14.28 7.05
C ASP A 225 4.76 -13.36 8.04
N LEU A 226 3.43 -13.26 7.91
CA LEU A 226 2.62 -12.42 8.77
C LEU A 226 2.60 -12.88 10.23
N ALA A 227 2.67 -14.18 10.50
CA ALA A 227 2.67 -14.69 11.87
C ALA A 227 3.98 -14.28 12.58
N LYS A 228 5.11 -14.39 11.89
CA LYS A 228 6.41 -13.90 12.39
C LYS A 228 6.41 -12.39 12.56
N THR A 229 5.93 -11.65 11.56
CA THR A 229 5.81 -10.18 11.60
C THR A 229 4.97 -9.72 12.78
N LEU A 230 3.78 -10.28 12.97
CA LEU A 230 2.89 -9.94 14.10
C LEU A 230 3.47 -10.38 15.45
N SER A 231 4.23 -11.47 15.49
CA SER A 231 4.97 -11.87 16.70
C SER A 231 6.04 -10.83 17.07
N ASN A 232 6.74 -10.26 16.10
CA ASN A 232 7.70 -9.17 16.33
C ASN A 232 7.00 -7.88 16.75
N VAL A 233 5.89 -7.51 16.10
CA VAL A 233 5.04 -6.38 16.54
C VAL A 233 4.60 -6.57 17.99
N ARG A 234 4.19 -7.79 18.36
CA ARG A 234 3.74 -8.11 19.72
C ARG A 234 4.84 -7.91 20.76
N LYS A 235 6.11 -8.20 20.46
CA LYS A 235 7.24 -7.94 21.37
C LYS A 235 7.37 -6.45 21.72
N LEU A 236 7.11 -5.57 20.76
CA LEU A 236 7.21 -4.12 20.96
C LEU A 236 6.01 -3.52 21.70
N LEU A 237 4.86 -4.17 21.58
CA LEU A 237 3.60 -3.65 22.12
C LEU A 237 3.53 -3.81 23.64
N HIS A 238 3.28 -2.71 24.34
CA HIS A 238 2.95 -2.71 25.76
C HIS A 238 1.76 -3.67 26.03
N PRO A 239 1.68 -4.36 27.19
CA PRO A 239 0.58 -5.28 27.48
C PRO A 239 -0.83 -4.67 27.36
N GLU A 240 -0.96 -3.36 27.65
CA GLU A 240 -2.20 -2.58 27.47
C GLU A 240 -2.21 -1.72 26.18
N GLY A 241 -1.20 -1.90 25.33
CA GLY A 241 -1.03 -1.17 24.09
C GLY A 241 -2.00 -1.61 23.01
N ARG A 242 -2.08 -0.83 21.93
CA ARG A 242 -2.93 -1.11 20.77
C ARG A 242 -2.11 -1.19 19.49
N LEU A 243 -2.46 -2.16 18.66
CA LEU A 243 -2.03 -2.20 17.27
C LEU A 243 -3.13 -1.58 16.40
N PHE A 244 -2.77 -0.60 15.59
CA PHE A 244 -3.65 0.03 14.61
C PHE A 244 -3.14 -0.29 13.21
N LEU A 245 -3.89 -1.11 12.48
CA LEU A 245 -3.55 -1.51 11.10
C LEU A 245 -4.51 -0.83 10.13
N MET A 246 -3.93 -0.16 9.13
CA MET A 246 -4.63 0.22 7.91
C MET A 246 -4.12 -0.66 6.80
N GLU A 247 -4.99 -1.52 6.29
CA GLU A 247 -4.63 -2.49 5.27
C GLU A 247 -5.67 -2.56 4.16
N LEU A 248 -5.23 -3.06 3.01
CA LEU A 248 -6.07 -3.26 1.85
C LEU A 248 -7.10 -4.37 2.10
N SER A 249 -8.35 -4.13 1.69
CA SER A 249 -9.42 -5.15 1.74
C SER A 249 -9.43 -5.96 0.42
N PRO A 250 -9.49 -7.31 0.48
CA PRO A 250 -9.52 -8.14 -0.72
C PRO A 250 -10.67 -7.86 -1.68
N GLU A 251 -11.81 -7.42 -1.16
CA GLU A 251 -13.02 -7.16 -1.94
C GLU A 251 -12.90 -5.89 -2.80
N SER A 252 -12.10 -4.92 -2.34
CA SER A 252 -12.06 -3.56 -2.94
C SER A 252 -10.72 -3.22 -3.61
N SER A 253 -9.69 -4.04 -3.45
CA SER A 253 -8.30 -3.69 -3.79
C SER A 253 -7.74 -4.31 -5.07
N LYS A 254 -8.58 -4.91 -5.92
CA LYS A 254 -8.10 -5.62 -7.14
C LYS A 254 -7.39 -4.70 -8.15
N SER A 255 -7.77 -3.42 -8.23
CA SER A 255 -7.03 -2.43 -9.03
C SER A 255 -5.63 -2.15 -8.46
N VAL A 256 -5.47 -2.20 -7.13
CA VAL A 256 -4.18 -2.03 -6.46
C VAL A 256 -3.26 -3.21 -6.75
N ASN A 257 -3.77 -4.45 -6.78
CA ASN A 257 -2.97 -5.61 -7.22
C ASN A 257 -2.37 -5.40 -8.60
N TYR A 258 -3.13 -4.80 -9.52
CA TYR A 258 -2.63 -4.52 -10.85
C TYR A 258 -1.58 -3.39 -10.86
N ILE A 259 -1.80 -2.33 -10.08
CA ILE A 259 -0.84 -1.20 -9.98
C ILE A 259 0.48 -1.64 -9.36
N MET A 260 0.41 -2.40 -8.26
CA MET A 260 1.56 -2.78 -7.44
C MET A 260 2.19 -4.10 -7.87
N GLY A 261 1.48 -4.94 -8.62
CA GLY A 261 1.93 -6.25 -9.07
C GLY A 261 3.24 -6.26 -9.87
N PRO A 262 3.62 -5.25 -10.65
CA PRO A 262 4.95 -5.21 -11.25
C PRO A 262 6.10 -5.08 -10.23
N LEU A 263 5.83 -4.73 -8.97
CA LEU A 263 6.85 -4.52 -7.94
C LEU A 263 7.18 -5.83 -7.22
N VAL A 264 8.47 -6.12 -7.07
CA VAL A 264 8.95 -7.33 -6.36
C VAL A 264 8.38 -7.45 -4.94
N GLY A 265 8.24 -6.33 -4.23
CA GLY A 265 7.71 -6.27 -2.85
C GLY A 265 6.28 -6.82 -2.71
N TRP A 266 5.51 -6.85 -3.80
CA TRP A 266 4.12 -7.34 -3.80
C TRP A 266 4.01 -8.86 -3.68
N TRP A 267 5.10 -9.58 -3.93
CA TRP A 267 5.10 -11.05 -4.07
C TRP A 267 6.03 -11.76 -3.08
N LEU A 268 6.45 -11.07 -2.02
CA LEU A 268 7.39 -11.58 -1.02
C LEU A 268 6.79 -12.62 -0.08
N SER A 269 5.48 -12.82 -0.08
CA SER A 269 4.80 -13.74 0.82
C SER A 269 5.23 -15.20 0.62
N GLU A 270 5.49 -15.88 1.74
CA GLU A 270 5.90 -17.29 1.83
C GLU A 270 4.95 -18.11 2.75
N ASP A 271 3.86 -17.51 3.22
CA ASP A 271 2.91 -18.02 4.21
C ASP A 271 1.53 -18.38 3.61
N GLY A 272 1.49 -18.71 2.31
CA GLY A 272 0.28 -19.13 1.60
C GLY A 272 -0.49 -18.00 0.90
N ARG A 273 -0.02 -16.74 0.99
CA ARG A 273 -0.56 -15.58 0.27
C ARG A 273 0.01 -15.46 -1.15
N GLU A 274 -0.22 -16.46 -1.99
CA GLU A 274 0.45 -16.58 -3.29
C GLU A 274 -0.02 -15.54 -4.33
N ASN A 275 -1.30 -15.16 -4.29
CA ASN A 275 -1.95 -14.36 -5.32
C ASN A 275 -2.06 -12.87 -4.97
N GLU A 276 -2.02 -12.53 -3.69
CA GLU A 276 -2.11 -11.16 -3.19
C GLU A 276 -1.56 -11.08 -1.77
N PRO A 277 -0.88 -9.98 -1.40
CA PRO A 277 -0.17 -9.92 -0.13
C PRO A 277 -1.09 -9.61 1.07
N TYR A 278 -2.29 -9.08 0.87
CA TYR A 278 -3.18 -8.77 1.98
C TYR A 278 -4.03 -10.00 2.38
N VAL A 279 -4.65 -9.91 3.56
CA VAL A 279 -5.54 -10.93 4.11
C VAL A 279 -6.91 -10.34 4.38
N SER A 280 -7.95 -11.17 4.36
CA SER A 280 -9.24 -10.74 4.88
C SER A 280 -9.13 -10.51 6.38
N ALA A 281 -9.80 -9.46 6.88
CA ALA A 281 -10.11 -9.37 8.30
C ALA A 281 -11.10 -10.51 8.59
N GLY A 282 -10.62 -11.63 9.13
CA GLY A 282 -11.50 -12.73 9.53
C GLY A 282 -12.59 -12.19 10.46
N ILE A 283 -13.85 -12.21 10.00
CA ILE A 283 -15.03 -11.96 10.83
C ILE A 283 -15.64 -13.31 11.17
#